data_AF-A0A081PKI9-F1
#
_entry.id   AF-A0A081PKI9-F1
#
_cell.length_a   1.000
_cell.length_b   1.000
_cell.length_c   1.000
_cell.angle_alpha   90.00
_cell.angle_beta   90.00
_cell.angle_gamma   90.00
#
_symmetry.space_group_name_H-M   'P 1'
#
loop_
_entity.id
_entity.type
_entity.pdbx_description
1 polymer ?
#
loop_
_entity_poly.entity_id
_entity_poly.type
_entity_poly.pdbx_seq_one_letter_code
_entity_poly.pdbx_strand_id
1 'polypeptide(L)' 'MNEYVYHGDKLTDPKYKKQPCKAVRKNGKCIRGKNSNMLVEFTGGDKVVIMARTLRKIRNQN' A
#
# COMPACT_ATOMS: atom_id res chain seq x y z
N MET A 1 -5.19 10.74 4.01
CA MET A 1 -4.40 11.15 2.83
C MET A 1 -3.64 9.94 2.32
N ASN A 2 -3.64 9.72 1.00
CA ASN A 2 -2.92 8.59 0.41
C ASN A 2 -1.41 8.86 0.42
N GLU A 3 -0.62 7.85 0.75
CA GLU A 3 0.83 7.98 0.95
C GLU A 3 1.62 7.27 -0.17
N TYR A 4 1.01 6.25 -0.77
CA TYR A 4 1.64 5.39 -1.75
C TYR A 4 0.69 5.11 -2.92
N VAL A 5 1.26 4.73 -4.05
CA VAL A 5 0.58 4.02 -5.13
C VAL A 5 1.06 2.58 -5.13
N TYR A 6 0.13 1.62 -5.12
CA TYR A 6 0.43 0.20 -5.25
C TYR A 6 0.48 -0.19 -6.72
N HIS A 7 1.69 -0.44 -7.26
CA HIS A 7 1.84 -0.78 -8.68
C HIS A 7 1.40 -2.21 -8.99
N GLY A 8 1.44 -3.11 -8.01
CA GLY A 8 1.23 -4.54 -8.21
C GLY A 8 2.26 -5.19 -9.14
N ASP A 9 1.99 -6.44 -9.51
CA ASP A 9 2.72 -7.27 -10.46
C ASP A 9 1.74 -7.90 -11.47
N LYS A 10 2.16 -8.96 -12.17
CA LYS A 10 1.33 -9.66 -13.16
C LYS A 10 0.15 -10.41 -12.53
N LEU A 11 0.27 -10.86 -11.28
CA LEU A 11 -0.73 -11.69 -10.59
C LEU A 11 -1.63 -10.88 -9.66
N THR A 12 -1.31 -9.60 -9.46
CA THR A 12 -2.10 -8.69 -8.65
C THR A 12 -3.50 -8.50 -9.21
N ASP A 13 -4.50 -8.61 -8.34
CA ASP A 13 -5.89 -8.29 -8.66
C ASP A 13 -5.98 -6.88 -9.29
N PRO A 14 -6.53 -6.77 -10.53
CA PRO A 14 -6.65 -5.50 -11.24
C PRO A 14 -7.30 -4.39 -10.40
N LYS A 15 -8.20 -4.71 -9.47
CA LYS A 15 -8.90 -3.73 -8.64
C LYS A 15 -7.98 -2.91 -7.74
N TYR A 16 -6.82 -3.46 -7.36
CA TYR A 16 -5.83 -2.78 -6.52
C TYR A 16 -4.67 -2.18 -7.31
N LYS A 17 -4.50 -2.59 -8.57
CA LYS A 17 -3.33 -2.23 -9.36
C LYS A 17 -3.35 -0.75 -9.72
N LYS A 18 -2.20 -0.08 -9.55
CA LYS A 18 -2.00 1.37 -9.72
C LYS A 18 -2.90 2.24 -8.83
N GLN A 19 -3.48 1.67 -7.77
CA GLN A 19 -4.37 2.42 -6.88
C GLN A 19 -3.59 3.12 -5.76
N PRO A 20 -4.05 4.29 -5.32
CA PRO A 20 -3.48 4.97 -4.17
C PRO A 20 -3.96 4.32 -2.87
N CYS A 21 -3.06 4.25 -1.89
CA CYS A 21 -3.30 3.67 -0.59
C CYS A 21 -2.52 4.37 0.52
N LYS A 22 -2.89 4.09 1.77
CA LYS A 22 -2.19 4.54 2.99
C LYS A 22 -1.74 3.34 3.81
N ALA A 23 -0.65 3.47 4.57
CA ALA A 23 -0.21 2.40 5.45
C ALA A 23 -1.10 2.34 6.71
N VAL A 24 -1.55 1.13 7.06
CA VAL A 24 -2.24 0.91 8.34
C VAL A 24 -1.19 0.87 9.46
N ARG A 25 -1.46 1.58 10.55
CA ARG A 25 -0.54 1.74 11.67
C ARG A 25 -1.12 1.21 12.96
N LYS A 26 -0.26 0.64 13.79
CA LYS A 26 -0.53 0.30 15.19
C LYS A 26 0.53 0.98 16.04
N ASN A 27 0.10 1.77 17.02
CA ASN A 27 0.99 2.55 17.89
C ASN A 27 2.01 3.40 17.10
N GLY A 28 1.53 4.10 16.07
CA GLY A 28 2.35 4.97 15.22
C GLY A 28 3.26 4.26 14.20
N LYS A 29 3.42 2.93 14.28
CA LYS A 29 4.27 2.15 13.37
C LYS A 29 3.46 1.45 12.30
N CYS A 30 3.96 1.41 11.06
CA CYS A 30 3.33 0.65 9.97
C CYS A 30 3.33 -0.85 10.31
N ILE A 31 2.21 -1.52 10.04
CA ILE A 31 2.09 -2.97 10.23
C ILE A 31 2.83 -3.68 9.09
N ARG A 32 3.89 -4.42 9.41
CA ARG A 32 4.71 -5.16 8.45
C ARG A 32 4.71 -6.66 8.75
N GLY A 33 4.74 -7.47 7.70
CA GLY A 33 4.89 -8.93 7.76
C GLY A 33 6.34 -9.39 7.56
N LYS A 34 6.59 -10.68 7.74
CA LYS A 34 7.92 -11.30 7.66
C LYS A 34 8.57 -11.22 6.26
N ASN A 35 7.78 -11.24 5.18
CA ASN A 35 8.29 -11.25 3.79
C ASN A 35 8.29 -9.85 3.15
N SER A 36 8.64 -8.83 3.95
CA SER A 36 8.58 -7.42 3.53
C SER A 36 7.19 -6.99 3.03
N ASN A 37 6.14 -7.59 3.57
CA ASN A 37 4.75 -7.23 3.31
C ASN A 37 4.36 -6.03 4.17
N MET A 38 3.35 -5.29 3.74
CA MET A 38 2.74 -4.20 4.50
C MET A 38 1.22 -4.29 4.41
N LEU A 39 0.53 -4.03 5.53
CA LEU A 39 -0.91 -3.83 5.52
C LEU A 39 -1.21 -2.39 5.09
N VAL A 40 -1.96 -2.25 4.00
CA VAL A 40 -2.40 -0.95 3.47
C VAL A 40 -3.91 -0.89 3.42
N GLU A 41 -4.44 0.32 3.41
CA GLU A 41 -5.87 0.61 3.19
C GLU A 41 -6.01 1.41 1.89
N PHE A 42 -6.81 0.90 0.97
CA PHE A 42 -7.14 1.56 -0.28
C PHE A 42 -8.26 2.58 -0.09
N THR A 43 -8.46 3.44 -1.08
CA THR A 43 -9.47 4.53 -1.04
C THR A 43 -10.90 4.00 -0.80
N GLY A 44 -11.21 2.77 -1.23
CA GLY A 44 -12.51 2.12 -0.99
C GLY A 44 -12.69 1.51 0.41
N GLY A 45 -11.70 1.62 1.31
CA GLY A 45 -11.74 1.05 2.66
C GLY A 45 -11.20 -0.38 2.78
N ASP A 46 -10.96 -1.06 1.65
CA ASP A 46 -10.33 -2.37 1.60
C ASP A 46 -8.95 -2.36 2.27
N LYS A 47 -8.75 -3.26 3.25
CA LYS A 47 -7.46 -3.48 3.92
C LYS A 47 -6.80 -4.73 3.38
N VAL A 48 -5.60 -4.58 2.81
CA VAL A 48 -4.94 -5.65 2.05
C VAL A 48 -3.47 -5.73 2.42
N VAL A 49 -2.95 -6.95 2.55
CA VAL A 49 -1.52 -7.20 2.70
C VAL A 49 -0.88 -7.24 1.33
N ILE A 50 0.06 -6.33 1.07
CA ILE A 50 0.76 -6.22 -0.21
C ILE A 50 2.28 -6.31 -0.04
N MET A 51 3.03 -6.55 -1.12
CA MET A 51 4.49 -6.53 -1.09
C MET A 51 5.01 -5.10 -1.09
N ALA A 52 5.74 -4.67 -0.05
CA ALA A 52 6.16 -3.28 0.10
C ALA A 52 7.04 -2.77 -1.05
N ARG A 53 7.83 -3.65 -1.71
CA ARG A 53 8.66 -3.29 -2.88
C ARG A 53 7.88 -2.76 -4.09
N THR A 54 6.58 -3.03 -4.14
CA THR A 54 5.68 -2.58 -5.22
C THR A 54 4.96 -1.26 -4.90
N LEU A 55 5.16 -0.73 -3.69
CA LEU A 55 4.68 0.60 -3.33
C LEU A 55 5.62 1.67 -3.87
N ARG A 56 5.06 2.71 -4.46
CA ARG A 56 5.76 3.95 -4.78
C ARG A 56 5.22 5.06 -3.91
N LYS A 57 6.12 5.76 -3.20
CA LYS A 57 5.73 6.90 -2.37
C LYS A 57 5.20 8.01 -3.28
N ILE A 58 4.03 8.54 -2.97
CA ILE A 58 3.51 9.73 -3.64
C ILE A 58 4.41 10.88 -3.18
N ARG A 59 5.18 11.45 -4.11
CA ARG A 59 5.92 12.68 -3.84
C ARG A 59 4.93 13.82 -3.85
N ASN A 60 4.80 14.52 -2.73
CA ASN A 60 4.28 15.88 -2.80
C ASN A 60 5.33 16.69 -3.56
N GLN A 61 4.93 17.25 -4.71
CA GLN A 61 5.70 18.28 -5.36
C GLN A 61 5.65 19.49 -4.44
N ASN A 62 6.77 19.78 -3.77
CA ASN A 62 7.05 21.13 -3.27
C ASN A 62 7.67 21.91 -4.41
#